data_AF-A0A524EZ97-F1
#
_entry.id   AF-A0A524EZ97-F1
#
_cell.length_a   1.000
_cell.length_b   1.000
_cell.length_c   1.000
_cell.angle_alpha   90.00
_cell.angle_beta   90.00
_cell.angle_gamma   90.00
#
_symmetry.space_group_name_H-M   'P 1'
#
loop_
_entity.id
_entity.type
_entity.pdbx_description
1 polymer ?
#
loop_
_entity_poly.entity_id
_entity_poly.type
_entity_poly.pdbx_seq_one_letter_code
_entity_poly.pdbx_strand_id
1 'polypeptide(L)'
;MKPKVFFASNVFSMNEIGKNTKMEESIRHKIQSSWEILKSIAVIKSTEKRFPTTRELQDAIDNFNPNIIGCHLSHSITKEMQEIPNLFAVSTAT
;
A
#
# COMPACT_ATOMS: atom_id res chain seq x y z
N MET A 1 -3.60 -19.66 0.68
CA MET A 1 -4.01 -18.51 -0.18
C MET A 1 -3.25 -17.29 0.29
N LYS A 2 -2.66 -16.47 -0.61
CA LYS A 2 -1.96 -15.24 -0.22
C LYS A 2 -2.96 -14.09 -0.04
N PRO A 3 -2.90 -13.28 1.03
CA PRO A 3 -3.75 -12.10 1.16
C PRO A 3 -3.44 -11.07 0.07
N LYS A 4 -4.46 -10.34 -0.37
CA LYS A 4 -4.35 -9.20 -1.28
C LYS A 4 -4.13 -7.92 -0.48
N VAL A 5 -3.01 -7.25 -0.70
CA VAL A 5 -2.66 -5.99 -0.05
C VAL A 5 -2.69 -4.88 -1.09
N PHE A 6 -3.54 -3.88 -0.86
CA PHE A 6 -3.56 -2.67 -1.67
C PHE A 6 -2.87 -1.53 -0.94
N PHE A 7 -1.89 -0.88 -1.56
CA PHE A 7 -1.30 0.35 -1.06
C PHE A 7 -1.86 1.57 -1.81
N ALA A 8 -2.41 2.51 -1.05
CA ALA A 8 -2.90 3.79 -1.55
C ALA A 8 -1.78 4.68 -2.13
N SER A 9 -0.51 4.30 -1.98
CA SER A 9 0.65 5.05 -2.46
C SER A 9 1.79 4.10 -2.82
N ASN A 10 2.57 4.42 -3.86
CA ASN A 10 3.79 3.70 -4.23
C ASN A 10 5.01 4.08 -3.37
N VAL A 11 4.89 5.02 -2.43
CA VAL A 11 6.02 5.56 -1.65
C VAL A 11 6.84 4.46 -0.97
N PHE A 12 6.20 3.39 -0.50
CA PHE A 12 6.86 2.26 0.18
C PHE A 12 7.54 1.27 -0.76
N SER A 13 7.44 1.47 -2.08
CA SER A 13 8.03 0.59 -3.07
C SER A 13 9.55 0.76 -3.15
N MET A 14 10.19 -0.25 -3.74
CA MET A 14 11.61 -0.18 -4.08
C MET A 14 11.95 0.91 -5.10
N ASN A 15 10.98 1.46 -5.82
CA ASN A 15 11.22 2.52 -6.80
C ASN A 15 11.16 3.93 -6.19
N GLU A 16 10.63 4.06 -4.98
CA GLU A 16 10.46 5.32 -4.27
C GLU A 16 11.43 5.39 -3.08
N ILE A 17 10.93 5.28 -1.84
CA ILE A 17 11.76 5.45 -0.64
C ILE A 17 12.84 4.38 -0.53
N GLY A 18 12.60 3.18 -1.06
CA GLY A 18 13.59 2.10 -1.11
C GLY A 18 14.83 2.41 -1.95
N LYS A 19 14.80 3.45 -2.81
CA LYS A 19 15.93 3.93 -3.62
C LYS A 19 16.42 5.32 -3.23
N ASN A 20 15.89 5.92 -2.16
CA ASN A 20 16.26 7.29 -1.78
C ASN A 20 17.69 7.36 -1.24
N THR A 21 18.63 7.85 -2.05
CA THR A 21 20.05 7.94 -1.70
C THR A 21 20.36 8.88 -0.54
N LYS A 22 19.44 9.80 -0.20
CA LYS A 22 19.57 10.69 0.97
C LYS A 22 19.26 10.00 2.30
N MET A 23 18.65 8.82 2.26
CA MET A 23 18.37 7.99 3.44
C MET A 23 19.62 7.21 3.86
N GLU A 24 19.75 6.89 5.14
CA GLU A 24 20.79 5.97 5.61
C GLU A 24 20.68 4.61 4.91
N GLU A 25 21.81 4.04 4.50
CA GLU A 25 21.84 2.79 3.74
C GLU A 25 21.23 1.61 4.50
N SER A 26 21.46 1.51 5.81
CA SER A 26 20.90 0.43 6.62
C SER A 26 19.36 0.46 6.64
N ILE A 27 18.76 1.66 6.65
CA ILE A 27 17.31 1.85 6.60
C ILE A 27 16.77 1.44 5.23
N ARG A 28 17.45 1.84 4.13
CA ARG A 28 17.05 1.38 2.78
C ARG A 28 17.04 -0.14 2.68
N HIS A 29 18.07 -0.81 3.18
CA HIS A 29 18.13 -2.28 3.18
C HIS A 29 16.98 -2.91 3.98
N LYS A 30 16.62 -2.36 5.14
CA LYS A 30 15.46 -2.83 5.92
C LYS A 30 14.14 -2.68 5.16
N ILE A 31 13.96 -1.56 4.45
CA ILE A 31 12.76 -1.30 3.63
C ILE A 31 12.69 -2.29 2.46
N GLN A 32 13.80 -2.46 1.74
CA GLN A 32 13.88 -3.41 0.61
C GLN A 32 13.61 -4.84 1.08
N SER A 33 14.25 -5.29 2.16
CA SER A 33 14.03 -6.62 2.73
C SER A 33 12.57 -6.81 3.17
N SER A 34 11.97 -5.81 3.83
CA SER A 34 10.56 -5.87 4.23
C SER A 34 9.62 -5.95 3.02
N TRP A 35 9.93 -5.23 1.95
CA TRP A 35 9.16 -5.27 0.71
C TRP A 35 9.24 -6.63 0.01
N GLU A 36 10.43 -7.24 -0.04
CA GLU A 36 10.60 -8.59 -0.59
C GLU A 36 9.85 -9.64 0.24
N ILE A 37 9.93 -9.56 1.57
CA ILE A 37 9.15 -10.43 2.46
C ILE A 37 7.67 -10.27 2.17
N LEU A 38 7.17 -9.03 2.06
CA LEU A 38 5.76 -8.78 1.79
C LEU A 38 5.31 -9.37 0.45
N LYS A 39 6.10 -9.22 -0.63
CA LYS A 39 5.81 -9.85 -1.93
C LYS A 39 5.83 -11.38 -1.87
N SER A 40 6.66 -11.95 -1.00
CA SER A 40 6.72 -13.40 -0.82
C SER A 40 5.45 -13.97 -0.15
N ILE A 41 4.77 -13.19 0.70
CA ILE A 41 3.60 -13.64 1.46
C ILE A 41 2.25 -13.08 0.97
N ALA A 42 2.23 -12.03 0.14
CA ALA A 42 1.02 -11.34 -0.29
C ALA A 42 0.97 -11.11 -1.82
N VAL A 43 -0.23 -10.91 -2.35
CA VAL A 43 -0.44 -10.32 -3.68
C VAL A 43 -0.58 -8.81 -3.49
N ILE A 44 0.37 -8.04 -4.02
CA ILE A 44 0.44 -6.60 -3.78
C ILE A 44 -0.01 -5.83 -5.01
N LYS A 45 -0.82 -4.79 -4.81
CA LYS A 45 -1.07 -3.73 -5.78
C LYS A 45 -0.85 -2.38 -5.11
N SER A 46 -0.28 -1.42 -5.82
CA SER A 46 -0.18 -0.03 -5.34
C SER A 46 -0.71 0.93 -6.39
N THR A 47 -1.16 2.10 -5.97
CA THR A 47 -1.35 3.22 -6.90
C THR A 47 0.02 3.67 -7.42
N GLU A 48 0.07 4.29 -8.60
CA GLU A 48 1.30 4.91 -9.12
C GLU A 48 1.49 6.34 -8.60
N LYS A 49 0.43 6.93 -8.03
CA LYS A 49 0.42 8.29 -7.51
C LYS A 49 0.75 8.28 -6.02
N ARG A 50 1.49 9.30 -5.59
CA ARG A 50 1.75 9.52 -4.15
C ARG A 50 0.48 9.89 -3.38
N PHE A 51 -0.39 10.69 -4.02
CA PHE A 51 -1.65 11.20 -3.46
C PHE A 51 -2.79 11.00 -4.47
N PRO A 52 -3.30 9.77 -4.63
CA PRO A 52 -4.49 9.53 -5.45
C PRO A 52 -5.71 10.24 -4.86
N THR A 53 -6.65 10.57 -5.74
CA THR A 53 -7.97 11.07 -5.35
C THR A 53 -8.81 9.96 -4.72
N THR A 54 -9.84 10.33 -3.95
CA THR A 54 -10.80 9.38 -3.37
C THR A 54 -11.44 8.49 -4.44
N ARG A 55 -11.76 9.05 -5.62
CA ARG A 55 -12.32 8.28 -6.73
C ARG A 55 -11.35 7.23 -7.26
N GLU A 56 -10.09 7.61 -7.45
CA GLU A 56 -9.06 6.66 -7.91
C GLU A 56 -8.80 5.55 -6.89
N LEU A 57 -8.87 5.87 -5.59
CA LEU A 57 -8.79 4.87 -4.53
C LEU A 57 -9.98 3.90 -4.59
N GLN A 58 -11.21 4.43 -4.73
CA GLN A 58 -12.42 3.61 -4.85
C GLN A 58 -12.33 2.66 -6.04
N ASP A 59 -12.02 3.20 -7.22
CA ASP A 59 -11.88 2.42 -8.44
C ASP A 59 -10.80 1.34 -8.29
N ALA A 60 -9.67 1.65 -7.65
CA ALA A 60 -8.60 0.68 -7.44
C ALA A 60 -8.98 -0.43 -6.45
N ILE A 61 -9.69 -0.08 -5.37
CA ILE A 61 -10.16 -1.01 -4.34
C ILE A 61 -11.23 -1.94 -4.90
N ASP A 62 -12.23 -1.42 -5.62
CA ASP A 62 -13.30 -2.21 -6.21
C ASP A 62 -12.77 -3.23 -7.21
N ASN A 63 -11.85 -2.79 -8.07
CA ASN A 63 -11.25 -3.66 -9.09
C ASN A 63 -10.32 -4.72 -8.51
N PHE A 64 -9.62 -4.42 -7.41
CA PHE A 64 -8.63 -5.34 -6.84
C PHE A 64 -9.23 -6.27 -5.78
N ASN A 65 -10.25 -5.79 -5.06
CA ASN A 65 -10.92 -6.44 -3.93
C ASN A 65 -9.90 -6.89 -2.86
N PRO A 66 -9.22 -5.94 -2.19
CA PRO A 66 -8.15 -6.23 -1.23
C PRO A 66 -8.66 -6.86 0.06
N ASN A 67 -7.76 -7.59 0.72
CA ASN A 67 -7.93 -8.03 2.11
C ASN A 67 -7.39 -7.01 3.11
N ILE A 68 -6.41 -6.21 2.71
CA ILE A 68 -5.76 -5.20 3.54
C ILE A 68 -5.53 -3.95 2.70
N ILE A 69 -5.82 -2.78 3.28
CA ILE A 69 -5.48 -1.48 2.68
C ILE A 69 -4.35 -0.84 3.50
N GLY A 70 -3.23 -0.55 2.86
CA GLY A 70 -2.14 0.26 3.41
C GLY A 70 -2.25 1.71 2.92
N CYS A 71 -2.23 2.69 3.82
CA CYS A 71 -2.36 4.10 3.46
C CYS A 71 -1.53 5.03 4.34
N HIS A 72 -1.36 6.27 3.88
CA HIS A 72 -0.95 7.40 4.72
C HIS A 72 -2.18 8.16 5.26
N LEU A 73 -2.03 8.86 6.38
CA LEU A 73 -3.09 9.61 7.08
C LEU A 73 -3.85 10.61 6.18
N SER A 74 -3.18 11.13 5.14
CA SER A 74 -3.79 12.07 4.18
C SER A 74 -4.72 11.40 3.16
N HIS A 75 -4.77 10.07 3.07
CA HIS A 75 -5.66 9.37 2.14
C HIS A 75 -7.03 9.17 2.79
N SER A 76 -8.07 9.67 2.14
CA SER A 76 -9.45 9.47 2.59
C SER A 76 -9.94 8.06 2.27
N ILE A 77 -9.71 7.12 3.20
CA ILE A 77 -10.35 5.79 3.14
C ILE A 77 -11.77 5.93 3.68
N THR A 78 -12.75 5.98 2.78
CA THR A 78 -14.15 6.25 3.15
C THR A 78 -14.82 5.05 3.78
N LYS A 79 -16.06 5.22 4.25
CA LYS A 79 -16.87 4.13 4.80
C LYS A 79 -17.17 3.08 3.73
N GLU A 80 -17.51 3.52 2.53
CA GLU A 80 -17.82 2.66 1.38
C GLU A 80 -16.62 1.78 1.01
N MET A 81 -15.40 2.34 1.05
CA MET A 81 -14.16 1.59 0.84
C MET A 81 -13.87 0.56 1.94
N GLN A 82 -14.49 0.68 3.11
CA GLN A 82 -14.32 -0.25 4.23
C GLN A 82 -15.40 -1.35 4.26
N GLU A 83 -16.53 -1.12 3.60
CA GLU A 83 -17.65 -2.06 3.54
C GLU A 83 -17.48 -3.17 2.48
N ILE A 84 -16.31 -3.23 1.82
CA ILE A 84 -16.00 -4.36 0.93
C ILE A 84 -15.92 -5.67 1.74
N PRO A 85 -16.63 -6.74 1.33
CA PRO A 85 -16.82 -7.94 2.16
C PRO A 85 -15.54 -8.65 2.61
N ASN A 86 -14.44 -8.49 1.87
CA ASN A 86 -13.20 -9.25 2.07
C ASN A 86 -12.12 -8.46 2.83
N LEU A 87 -12.39 -7.23 3.26
CA LEU A 87 -11.42 -6.39 3.96
C LEU A 87 -11.34 -6.77 5.44
N PHE A 88 -10.12 -7.03 5.91
CA PHE A 88 -9.84 -7.42 7.29
C PHE A 88 -9.16 -6.30 8.08
N ALA A 89 -8.42 -5.42 7.41
CA ALA A 89 -7.65 -4.37 8.08
C ALA A 89 -7.35 -3.17 7.18
N VAL A 90 -7.26 -2.00 7.81
CA VAL A 90 -6.65 -0.80 7.26
C VAL A 90 -5.42 -0.47 8.10
N SER A 91 -4.25 -0.38 7.47
CA SER A 91 -2.98 -0.08 8.11
C SER A 91 -2.49 1.29 7.66
N THR A 92 -2.41 2.22 8.61
CA THR A 92 -1.95 3.59 8.36
C THR A 92 -0.48 3.77 8.75
N ALA A 93 0.26 4.55 7.97
CA ALA A 93 1.61 5.03 8.28
C ALA A 93 1.66 6.56 8.08
N THR A 94 2.08 7.28 9.12
CA THR A 94 2.16 8.76 9.15
C THR A 94 3.52 9.27 8.68
#